data_AF-A0A5E6N3G7-F1
#
_entry.id   AF-A0A5E6N3G7-F1
#
_cell.length_a   1.000
_cell.length_b   1.000
_cell.length_c   1.000
_cell.angle_alpha   90.00
_cell.angle_beta   90.00
_cell.angle_gamma   90.00
#
_symmetry.space_group_name_H-M   'P 1'
#
loop_
_entity.id
_entity.type
_entity.pdbx_description
1 polymer ?
#
loop_
_entity_poly.entity_id
_entity_poly.type
_entity_poly.pdbx_seq_one_letter_code
_entity_poly.pdbx_strand_id
1 'polypeptide(L)'
;MDYQVTLYGILNQGASEVMIKVVVPVTSLCPCSKSISKYGAHNQRSHITIKARIAKGKTLHLEDLIELAEQKASCELYAILKRDDEKVVTERAYDNPAFVEDLVRDIAVGLNPMTILITIV
;
A
#
# COMPACT_ATOMS: atom_id res chain seq x y z
N MET A 1 -4.20 3.48 13.19
CA MET A 1 -2.86 3.12 12.66
C MET A 1 -2.14 4.40 12.33
N ASP A 2 -0.82 4.41 12.49
CA ASP A 2 0.01 5.58 12.17
C ASP A 2 0.59 5.44 10.75
N TYR A 3 0.49 6.51 9.97
CA TYR A 3 1.03 6.60 8.61
C TYR A 3 1.99 7.79 8.53
N GLN A 4 3.09 7.64 7.79
CA GLN A 4 4.00 8.78 7.55
C GLN A 4 3.61 9.48 6.27
N VAL A 5 3.21 10.75 6.39
CA VAL A 5 2.72 11.55 5.26
C VAL A 5 3.66 12.73 5.02
N THR A 6 3.92 13.03 3.75
CA THR A 6 4.63 14.23 3.33
C THR A 6 3.88 14.90 2.19
N LEU A 7 3.54 16.18 2.37
CA LEU A 7 2.95 17.02 1.34
C LEU A 7 4.05 17.88 0.71
N TYR A 8 4.09 17.91 -0.62
CA TYR A 8 5.00 18.75 -1.38
C TYR A 8 4.18 19.77 -2.17
N GLY A 9 4.59 21.04 -2.09
CA GLY A 9 4.09 22.11 -2.95
C GLY A 9 5.24 22.67 -3.78
N ILE A 10 5.07 22.73 -5.10
CA ILE A 10 6.02 23.35 -6.02
C ILE A 10 5.31 24.50 -6.71
N LEU A 11 5.93 25.68 -6.74
CA LEU A 11 5.46 26.84 -7.49
C LEU A 11 6.50 27.16 -8.57
N ASN A 12 6.12 26.98 -9.84
CA ASN A 12 6.97 27.26 -11.00
C ASN A 12 6.24 28.18 -11.97
N GLN A 13 6.77 29.39 -12.19
CA GLN A 13 6.25 30.35 -13.18
C GLN A 13 4.72 30.56 -13.13
N GLY A 14 4.14 30.59 -11.91
CA GLY A 14 2.70 30.76 -11.69
C GLY A 14 1.87 29.47 -11.75
N ALA A 15 2.46 28.32 -12.07
CA ALA A 15 1.84 27.01 -11.94
C ALA A 15 2.17 26.38 -10.58
N SER A 16 1.15 25.92 -9.86
CA SER A 16 1.31 25.15 -8.62
C SER A 16 1.17 23.65 -8.90
N GLU A 17 2.14 22.86 -8.45
CA GLU A 17 2.05 21.40 -8.40
C GLU A 17 2.00 20.94 -6.95
N VAL A 18 1.11 19.98 -6.67
CA VAL A 18 1.00 19.34 -5.36
C VAL A 18 1.29 17.85 -5.52
N MET A 19 2.13 17.32 -4.64
CA MET A 19 2.40 15.89 -4.55
C MET A 19 2.18 15.41 -3.12
N ILE A 20 1.73 14.18 -2.99
CA ILE A 20 1.55 13.50 -1.70
C ILE A 20 2.48 12.30 -1.69
N LYS A 21 3.20 12.11 -0.60
CA LYS A 21 3.87 10.85 -0.28
C LYS A 21 3.25 10.28 0.98
N VAL A 22 2.91 9.00 0.95
CA VAL A 22 2.49 8.23 2.12
C VAL A 22 3.33 6.97 2.25
N VAL A 23 3.69 6.62 3.49
CA VAL A 23 4.30 5.34 3.83
C VAL A 23 3.29 4.54 4.64
N VAL A 24 2.84 3.41 4.09
CA VAL A 24 1.79 2.56 4.64
C VAL A 24 2.42 1.26 5.14
N PRO A 25 2.42 1.00 6.46
CA PRO A 25 2.90 -0.27 6.99
C PRO A 25 1.83 -1.35 6.79
N VAL A 26 2.23 -2.50 6.24
CA VAL A 26 1.34 -3.62 5.91
C VAL A 26 1.98 -4.95 6.30
N THR A 27 1.17 -6.02 6.33
CA THR A 27 1.68 -7.39 6.37
C THR A 27 1.81 -7.93 4.95
N SER A 28 2.98 -8.47 4.61
CA SER A 28 3.18 -9.26 3.40
C SER A 28 3.46 -10.71 3.76
N LEU A 29 2.85 -11.64 3.03
CA LEU A 29 3.07 -13.07 3.17
C LEU A 29 3.59 -13.63 1.84
N CYS A 30 4.66 -14.41 1.91
CA CYS A 30 5.39 -14.81 0.71
C CYS A 30 4.76 -16.00 -0.01
N PRO A 31 4.39 -15.85 -1.29
CA PRO A 31 3.85 -16.95 -2.09
C PRO A 31 4.82 -18.12 -2.21
N CYS A 32 6.13 -17.85 -2.33
CA CYS A 32 7.16 -18.89 -2.44
C CYS A 32 7.21 -19.77 -1.19
N SER A 33 7.21 -19.18 0.00
CA SER A 33 7.23 -19.94 1.24
C SER A 33 5.99 -20.80 1.41
N LYS A 34 4.82 -20.27 1.04
CA LYS A 34 3.56 -21.02 1.09
C LYS A 34 3.58 -22.21 0.13
N SER A 35 4.11 -22.07 -1.08
CA SER A 35 4.07 -23.12 -2.10
C SER A 35 4.98 -24.31 -1.81
N ILE A 36 6.12 -24.08 -1.12
CA ILE A 36 7.10 -25.14 -0.81
C ILE A 36 6.89 -25.80 0.56
N SER A 37 6.04 -25.24 1.42
CA SER A 37 5.86 -25.70 2.80
C SER A 37 4.57 -26.50 2.97
N LYS A 38 4.60 -27.60 3.74
CA LYS A 38 3.39 -28.37 4.06
C LYS A 38 2.42 -27.59 4.95
N TYR A 39 2.94 -26.73 5.83
CA TYR A 39 2.17 -25.86 6.73
C TYR A 39 2.89 -24.55 6.94
N GLY A 40 2.13 -23.48 7.18
CA GLY A 40 2.67 -22.15 7.42
C GLY A 40 3.27 -21.51 6.17
N ALA A 41 3.62 -20.24 6.32
CA ALA A 41 4.33 -19.45 5.31
C ALA A 41 4.98 -18.27 6.03
N HIS A 42 6.17 -17.85 5.58
CA HIS A 42 6.81 -16.68 6.17
C HIS A 42 6.00 -15.42 5.83
N ASN A 43 5.88 -14.55 6.83
CA ASN A 43 5.33 -13.21 6.70
C ASN A 43 6.25 -12.20 7.39
N GLN A 44 6.11 -10.94 6.99
CA GLN A 44 6.89 -9.84 7.54
C GLN A 44 6.11 -8.54 7.45
N ARG A 45 6.57 -7.55 8.21
CA ARG A 45 6.11 -6.18 8.04
C ARG A 45 6.80 -5.56 6.84
N SER A 46 6.00 -5.01 5.93
CA SER A 46 6.47 -4.24 4.77
C SER A 46 6.02 -2.79 4.89
N HIS A 47 6.72 -1.89 4.21
CA HIS A 47 6.29 -0.51 4.05
C HIS A 47 6.09 -0.26 2.57
N ILE A 48 4.88 0.13 2.19
CA ILE A 48 4.57 0.59 0.85
C ILE A 48 4.72 2.10 0.86
N THR A 49 5.65 2.63 0.08
CA THR A 49 5.78 4.08 -0.13
C THR A 49 5.12 4.45 -1.43
N ILE A 50 4.04 5.23 -1.38
CA ILE A 50 3.40 5.79 -2.57
C ILE A 50 3.70 7.29 -2.62
N LYS A 51 4.35 7.73 -3.69
CA LYS A 51 4.48 9.15 -4.03
C LYS A 51 3.70 9.43 -5.32
N ALA A 52 2.68 10.27 -5.23
CA ALA A 52 1.77 10.58 -6.32
C ALA A 52 1.71 12.08 -6.60
N ARG A 53 1.74 12.45 -7.89
CA ARG A 53 1.48 13.81 -8.35
C ARG A 53 0.05 13.97 -8.84
N ILE A 54 -0.67 14.89 -8.22
CA ILE A 54 -2.08 15.14 -8.51
C ILE A 54 -2.20 15.75 -9.92
N ALA A 55 -3.04 15.15 -10.76
CA ALA A 55 -3.31 15.68 -12.10
C ALA A 55 -4.08 17.00 -12.02
N LYS A 56 -3.86 17.90 -12.99
CA LYS A 56 -4.57 19.19 -13.03
C LYS A 56 -6.08 18.98 -13.11
N GLY A 57 -6.84 19.60 -12.19
CA GLY A 57 -8.30 19.48 -12.12
C GLY A 57 -8.80 18.15 -11.56
N LYS A 58 -7.91 17.31 -11.02
CA LYS A 58 -8.28 16.12 -10.24
C LYS A 58 -8.06 16.38 -8.76
N THR A 59 -8.77 15.61 -7.94
CA THR A 59 -8.58 15.53 -6.50
C THR A 59 -8.10 14.11 -6.20
N LEU A 60 -7.14 14.00 -5.28
CA LEU A 60 -6.63 12.75 -4.76
C LEU A 60 -6.66 12.87 -3.24
N HIS A 61 -7.40 11.99 -2.57
CA HIS A 61 -7.43 11.97 -1.12
C HIS A 61 -6.27 11.11 -0.60
N LEU A 62 -5.78 11.45 0.59
CA LEU A 62 -4.71 10.68 1.22
C LEU A 62 -5.21 9.27 1.55
N GLU A 63 -6.47 9.18 1.98
CA GLU A 63 -7.20 7.98 2.32
C GLU A 63 -7.26 7.02 1.14
N ASP A 64 -7.48 7.52 -0.09
CA ASP A 64 -7.49 6.70 -1.30
C ASP A 64 -6.14 5.96 -1.50
N LEU A 65 -5.03 6.61 -1.19
CA LEU A 65 -3.70 6.02 -1.30
C LEU A 65 -3.44 4.97 -0.21
N ILE A 66 -3.91 5.23 1.02
CA ILE A 66 -3.79 4.31 2.14
C ILE A 66 -4.63 3.07 1.87
N GLU A 67 -5.90 3.26 1.51
CA GLU A 67 -6.82 2.17 1.21
C GLU A 67 -6.32 1.32 0.04
N LEU A 68 -5.81 1.95 -1.03
CA LEU A 68 -5.23 1.20 -2.13
C LEU A 68 -4.03 0.33 -1.69
N ALA A 69 -3.12 0.88 -0.86
CA ALA A 69 -1.99 0.13 -0.36
C ALA A 69 -2.42 -1.06 0.55
N GLU A 70 -3.38 -0.82 1.43
CA GLU A 70 -3.92 -1.83 2.35
C GLU A 70 -4.71 -2.93 1.64
N GLN A 71 -5.53 -2.58 0.65
CA GLN A 71 -6.30 -3.53 -0.15
C GLN A 71 -5.42 -4.43 -1.02
N LYS A 72 -4.25 -3.93 -1.47
CA LYS A 72 -3.32 -4.71 -2.31
C LYS A 72 -2.33 -5.54 -1.51
N ALA A 73 -2.10 -5.22 -0.23
CA ALA A 73 -1.27 -6.03 0.64
C ALA A 73 -1.91 -7.40 0.96
N SER A 74 -1.12 -8.32 1.50
CA SER A 74 -1.65 -9.61 1.97
C SER A 74 -2.66 -9.39 3.11
N CYS A 75 -2.37 -8.47 4.02
CA CYS A 75 -3.32 -7.95 5.00
C CYS A 75 -2.85 -6.59 5.52
N GLU A 76 -3.80 -5.69 5.81
CA GLU A 76 -3.56 -4.46 6.54
C GLU A 76 -3.17 -4.71 8.01
N LEU A 77 -2.72 -3.66 8.70
CA LEU A 77 -2.33 -3.70 10.10
C LEU A 77 -3.41 -3.13 11.01
N TYR A 78 -3.53 -3.74 12.18
CA TYR A 78 -4.40 -3.30 13.26
C TYR A 78 -3.57 -3.11 14.53
N ALA A 79 -3.88 -2.07 15.31
CA ALA A 79 -3.11 -1.76 16.52
C ALA A 79 -3.34 -2.78 17.65
N ILE A 80 -4.58 -3.28 17.76
CA ILE A 80 -4.99 -4.25 18.77
C ILE A 80 -5.90 -5.26 18.08
N LEU A 81 -5.63 -6.54 18.30
CA LEU A 81 -6.40 -7.66 17.78
C LEU A 81 -6.89 -8.51 18.95
N LYS A 82 -8.16 -8.91 18.93
CA LYS A 82 -8.65 -10.02 19.76
C LYS A 82 -8.34 -11.34 19.07
N ARG A 83 -8.56 -12.45 19.77
CA ARG A 83 -8.30 -13.80 19.23
C ARG A 83 -9.07 -14.07 17.92
N ASP A 84 -10.34 -13.67 17.84
CA ASP A 84 -11.14 -13.87 16.62
C ASP A 84 -10.62 -12.98 15.47
N ASP A 85 -10.15 -11.77 15.78
CA ASP A 85 -9.55 -10.86 14.79
C ASP A 85 -8.21 -11.43 14.28
N GLU A 86 -7.38 -11.98 15.18
CA GLU A 86 -6.09 -12.60 14.86
C GLU A 86 -6.25 -13.76 13.88
N LYS A 87 -7.30 -14.57 14.07
CA LYS A 87 -7.67 -15.64 13.13
C LYS A 87 -7.91 -15.06 11.72
N VAL A 88 -8.76 -14.02 11.63
CA VAL A 88 -9.16 -13.41 10.35
C VAL A 88 -7.97 -12.82 9.61
N VAL A 89 -7.11 -12.05 10.28
CA VAL A 89 -5.94 -11.44 9.61
C VAL A 89 -4.90 -12.48 9.19
N THR A 90 -4.77 -13.56 9.97
CA THR A 90 -3.86 -14.67 9.63
C THR A 90 -4.34 -15.42 8.40
N GLU A 91 -5.62 -15.81 8.37
CA GLU A 91 -6.22 -16.51 7.23
C GLU A 91 -6.22 -15.62 5.98
N ARG A 92 -6.58 -14.33 6.12
CA ARG A 92 -6.56 -13.38 5.01
C ARG A 92 -5.17 -13.20 4.40
N ALA A 93 -4.14 -13.02 5.22
CA ALA A 93 -2.76 -12.91 4.72
C ALA A 93 -2.30 -14.21 4.06
N TYR A 94 -2.68 -15.36 4.63
CA TYR A 94 -2.35 -16.67 4.08
C TYR A 94 -3.00 -16.89 2.72
N ASP A 95 -4.27 -16.51 2.56
CA ASP A 95 -5.04 -16.70 1.32
C ASP A 95 -4.70 -15.68 0.22
N ASN A 96 -4.14 -14.53 0.60
CA ASN A 96 -3.70 -13.48 -0.33
C ASN A 96 -2.17 -13.26 -0.29
N PRO A 97 -1.34 -14.29 -0.55
CA PRO A 97 0.10 -14.11 -0.58
C PRO A 97 0.49 -13.24 -1.79
N ALA A 98 1.42 -12.30 -1.61
CA ALA A 98 1.86 -11.42 -2.68
C ALA A 98 3.38 -11.21 -2.65
N PHE A 99 4.03 -11.26 -3.81
CA PHE A 99 5.40 -10.78 -3.95
C PHE A 99 5.44 -9.26 -3.92
N VAL A 100 6.61 -8.70 -3.62
CA VAL A 100 6.82 -7.24 -3.63
C VAL A 100 6.54 -6.69 -5.03
N GLU A 101 6.95 -7.42 -6.06
CA GLU A 101 6.76 -7.08 -7.47
C GLU A 101 5.29 -7.06 -7.89
N ASP A 102 4.47 -7.95 -7.32
CA ASP A 102 3.03 -8.00 -7.59
C ASP A 102 2.32 -6.83 -6.91
N LEU A 103 2.70 -6.54 -5.66
CA LEU A 103 2.16 -5.44 -4.88
C LEU A 103 2.38 -4.09 -5.57
N VAL A 104 3.62 -3.79 -5.99
CA VAL A 104 3.92 -2.52 -6.68
C VAL A 104 3.22 -2.43 -8.03
N ARG A 105 3.05 -3.55 -8.75
CA ARG A 105 2.34 -3.59 -10.03
C ARG A 105 0.86 -3.27 -9.84
N ASP A 106 0.22 -3.92 -8.88
CA ASP A 106 -1.22 -3.77 -8.65
C ASP A 106 -1.59 -2.36 -8.15
N ILE A 107 -0.73 -1.76 -7.33
CA ILE A 107 -0.89 -0.38 -6.88
C ILE A 107 -0.68 0.59 -8.06
N ALA A 108 0.32 0.36 -8.92
CA ALA A 108 0.54 1.19 -10.10
C ALA A 108 -0.68 1.16 -11.04
N VAL A 109 -1.28 -0.01 -11.25
CA VAL A 109 -2.51 -0.16 -12.03
C VAL A 109 -3.67 0.60 -11.40
N GLY A 110 -3.84 0.52 -10.07
CA GLY A 110 -4.90 1.23 -9.34
C GLY A 110 -4.79 2.77 -9.40
N LEU A 111 -3.57 3.32 -9.49
CA LEU A 111 -3.32 4.77 -9.51
C LEU A 111 -3.38 5.42 -10.89
N ASN A 112 -3.28 4.63 -11.97
CA ASN A 112 -3.26 5.11 -13.35
C ASN A 112 -4.43 6.05 -13.73
N PRO A 113 -5.70 5.85 -13.27
CA PRO A 113 -6.79 6.77 -13.63
C PRO A 113 -6.75 8.14 -12.93
N MET A 114 -5.92 8.33 -11.90
CA MET A 114 -5.96 9.51 -11.03
C MET A 114 -4.69 10.39 -11.06
N THR A 115 -3.57 9.87 -11.59
CA THR A 115 -2.23 10.44 -11.35
C THR A 115 -1.41 10.59 -12.63
N ILE A 116 -0.55 11.61 -12.71
CA ILE A 116 0.35 11.81 -13.88
C ILE A 116 1.74 11.21 -13.66
N LEU A 117 2.24 11.16 -12.42
CA LEU A 117 3.53 10.58 -12.08
C LEU A 117 3.45 9.85 -10.75
N ILE A 118 3.92 8.61 -10.73
CA ILE A 118 3.87 7.71 -9.57
C ILE A 118 5.27 7.16 -9.32
N THR A 119 5.68 7.12 -8.06
CA THR A 119 6.84 6.33 -7.60
C THR A 119 6.39 5.45 -6.45
N ILE A 120 6.63 4.14 -6.58
CA ILE A 120 6.29 3.13 -5.58
C ILE A 120 7.58 2.42 -5.17
N VAL A 121 7.87 2.35 -3.87
CA VAL A 121 9.04 1.69 -3.28
C VAL A 121 8.60 0.87 -2.07
#